data_AF-A0A3D8IIB2-F1
#
_entry.id   AF-A0A3D8IIB2-F1
#
_cell.length_a   1.000
_cell.length_b   1.000
_cell.length_c   1.000
_cell.angle_alpha   90.00
_cell.angle_beta   90.00
_cell.angle_gamma   90.00
#
_symmetry.space_group_name_H-M   'P 1'
#
loop_
_entity.id
_entity.type
_entity.pdbx_description
1 polymer ?
#
loop_
_entity_poly.entity_id
_entity_poly.type
_entity_poly.pdbx_seq_one_letter_code
_entity_poly.pdbx_strand_id
1 'polypeptide(L)'
;MRILNFSVFGVVFLFLLLINILLPRQSDDFDAFFNSQKGFESAKRFYLTWNARIGELFYQGFIGGINPYLFDFLNALVGVMFIFSFFILVFARVPKSSKDVSMLFLTLLILMFFSAFGSDFVWGAGSLNYMWGLFVIIIFLLPFRFYFARLFMGGGRILI
;
A
#
# COMPACT_ATOMS: atom_id res chain seq x y z
N MET A 1 -17.42 -0.31 18.12
CA MET A 1 -16.78 0.45 17.01
C MET A 1 -15.30 0.09 16.83
N ARG A 2 -14.44 0.13 17.86
CA ARG A 2 -13.03 -0.32 17.72
C ARG A 2 -12.92 -1.77 17.20
N ILE A 3 -13.73 -2.68 17.74
CA ILE A 3 -13.77 -4.09 17.32
C ILE A 3 -14.14 -4.23 15.83
N LEU A 4 -15.15 -3.49 15.35
CA LEU A 4 -15.55 -3.51 13.93
C LEU A 4 -14.38 -3.13 13.01
N ASN A 5 -13.63 -2.09 13.36
CA ASN A 5 -12.49 -1.64 12.56
C ASN A 5 -11.37 -2.69 12.54
N PHE A 6 -11.06 -3.30 13.69
CA PHE A 6 -10.07 -4.38 13.74
C PHE A 6 -10.52 -5.62 12.96
N SER A 7 -11.80 -5.99 13.03
CA SER A 7 -12.35 -7.12 12.28
C SER A 7 -12.28 -6.86 10.77
N VAL A 8 -12.72 -5.69 10.30
CA VAL A 8 -12.67 -5.34 8.87
C VAL A 8 -11.23 -5.24 8.38
N PHE A 9 -10.35 -4.64 9.17
CA PHE A 9 -8.92 -4.60 8.87
C PHE A 9 -8.35 -6.01 8.72
N GLY A 10 -8.64 -6.90 9.67
CA GLY A 10 -8.20 -8.29 9.62
C GLY A 10 -8.71 -9.04 8.39
N VAL A 11 -9.99 -8.87 8.02
CA VAL A 11 -10.57 -9.51 6.82
C VAL A 11 -9.89 -9.01 5.54
N VAL A 12 -9.74 -7.68 5.37
CA VAL A 12 -9.09 -7.12 4.18
C VAL A 12 -7.60 -7.50 4.14
N PHE A 13 -6.92 -7.49 5.28
CA PHE A 13 -5.54 -7.92 5.40
C PHE A 13 -5.36 -9.38 4.98
N LEU A 14 -6.19 -10.30 5.52
CA LEU A 14 -6.13 -11.71 5.18
C LEU A 14 -6.43 -11.93 3.69
N PHE A 15 -7.39 -11.21 3.13
CA PHE A 15 -7.67 -11.26 1.70
C PHE A 15 -6.46 -10.84 0.85
N LEU A 16 -5.84 -9.70 1.16
CA LEU A 16 -4.64 -9.24 0.45
C LEU A 16 -3.45 -10.18 0.64
N LEU A 17 -3.27 -10.73 1.85
CA LEU A 17 -2.21 -11.69 2.14
C LEU A 17 -2.38 -12.98 1.34
N LEU A 18 -3.61 -13.51 1.27
CA LEU A 18 -3.91 -14.68 0.46
C LEU A 18 -3.61 -14.41 -1.02
N ILE A 19 -3.97 -13.23 -1.55
CA ILE A 19 -3.65 -12.87 -2.93
C ILE A 19 -2.13 -12.82 -3.14
N ASN A 20 -1.37 -12.19 -2.24
CA ASN A 20 0.09 -12.10 -2.36
C ASN A 20 0.76 -13.48 -2.32
N ILE A 21 0.27 -14.40 -1.49
CA ILE A 21 0.81 -15.76 -1.38
C ILE A 21 0.41 -16.64 -2.56
N LEU A 22 -0.83 -16.52 -3.05
CA LEU A 22 -1.37 -17.40 -4.09
C LEU A 22 -0.93 -16.99 -5.49
N LEU A 23 -0.71 -15.70 -5.75
CA LEU A 23 -0.25 -15.23 -7.04
C LEU A 23 1.28 -15.31 -7.12
N PRO A 24 1.83 -16.07 -8.10
CA PRO A 24 3.26 -16.23 -8.21
C PRO A 24 3.93 -14.90 -8.56
N ARG A 25 5.16 -14.76 -8.09
CA ARG A 25 6.06 -13.69 -8.48
C ARG A 25 6.27 -13.65 -9.98
N GLN A 26 6.37 -12.44 -10.52
CA GLN A 26 6.63 -12.25 -11.94
C GLN A 26 8.11 -12.50 -12.25
N SER A 27 8.44 -12.73 -13.53
CA SER A 27 9.82 -12.95 -13.99
C SER A 27 10.80 -11.92 -13.45
N ASP A 28 10.35 -10.68 -13.39
CA ASP A 28 11.14 -9.51 -13.03
C ASP A 28 11.51 -9.51 -11.53
N ASP A 29 10.69 -10.17 -10.70
CA ASP A 29 10.97 -10.34 -9.26
C ASP A 29 12.09 -11.36 -9.03
N PHE A 30 12.27 -12.33 -9.93
CA PHE A 30 13.39 -13.27 -9.87
C PHE A 30 14.72 -12.57 -10.22
N ASP A 31 14.72 -11.69 -11.22
CA ASP A 31 15.91 -10.90 -11.55
C ASP A 31 16.25 -9.95 -10.38
N ALA A 32 15.24 -9.31 -9.79
CA ALA A 32 15.40 -8.47 -8.61
C ALA A 32 15.99 -9.21 -7.40
N PHE A 33 15.65 -10.50 -7.23
CA PHE A 33 16.23 -11.32 -6.16
C PHE A 33 17.75 -11.43 -6.28
N PHE A 34 18.29 -11.68 -7.47
CA PHE A 34 19.75 -11.76 -7.67
C PHE A 34 20.41 -10.37 -7.66
N ASN A 35 19.74 -9.38 -8.21
CA ASN A 35 20.24 -8.00 -8.29
C ASN A 35 20.39 -7.37 -6.91
N SER A 36 19.40 -7.57 -6.02
CA SER A 36 19.40 -6.99 -4.67
C SER A 36 20.56 -7.46 -3.78
N GLN A 37 21.20 -8.59 -4.09
CA GLN A 37 22.40 -9.05 -3.38
C GLN A 37 23.60 -8.10 -3.60
N LYS A 38 23.58 -7.30 -4.68
CA LYS A 38 24.62 -6.31 -4.99
C LYS A 38 24.32 -4.93 -4.39
N GLY A 39 23.20 -4.78 -3.67
CA GLY A 39 22.90 -3.58 -2.92
C GLY A 39 22.80 -2.32 -3.79
N PHE A 40 23.47 -1.27 -3.34
CA PHE A 40 23.47 0.04 -3.99
C PHE A 40 24.02 0.01 -5.44
N GLU A 41 24.99 -0.85 -5.74
CA GLU A 41 25.54 -0.96 -7.10
C GLU A 41 24.50 -1.49 -8.09
N SER A 42 23.62 -2.39 -7.65
CA SER A 42 22.47 -2.82 -8.45
C SER A 42 21.53 -1.66 -8.74
N ALA A 43 21.12 -0.93 -7.71
CA ALA A 43 20.23 0.21 -7.86
C ALA A 43 20.82 1.28 -8.80
N LYS A 44 22.12 1.61 -8.63
CA LYS A 44 22.84 2.55 -9.49
C LYS A 44 22.88 2.08 -10.94
N ARG A 45 23.20 0.81 -11.19
CA ARG A 45 23.20 0.25 -12.55
C ARG A 45 21.81 0.34 -13.16
N PHE A 46 20.78 -0.10 -12.44
CA PHE A 46 19.40 -0.09 -12.90
C PHE A 46 18.92 1.33 -13.24
N TYR A 47 19.29 2.32 -12.42
CA TYR A 47 19.04 3.74 -12.67
C TYR A 47 19.65 4.21 -14.00
N LEU A 48 20.90 3.84 -14.27
CA LEU A 48 21.64 4.29 -15.45
C LEU A 48 21.23 3.56 -16.74
N THR A 49 20.71 2.33 -16.64
CA THR A 49 20.47 1.48 -17.82
C THR A 49 19.00 1.23 -18.14
N TRP A 50 18.09 1.39 -17.18
CA TRP A 50 16.69 0.98 -17.36
C TRP A 50 15.69 2.01 -16.84
N ASN A 51 15.69 2.30 -15.53
CA ASN A 51 14.63 3.09 -14.92
C ASN A 51 15.06 3.75 -13.61
N ALA A 52 14.59 4.98 -13.38
CA ALA A 52 14.89 5.81 -12.22
C ALA A 52 13.77 5.87 -11.15
N ARG A 53 12.67 5.11 -11.33
CA ARG A 53 11.56 5.08 -10.37
C ARG A 53 12.02 4.57 -9.01
N ILE A 54 11.82 5.39 -7.97
CA ILE A 54 12.42 5.16 -6.65
C ILE A 54 12.02 3.82 -6.02
N GLY A 55 10.77 3.40 -6.10
CA GLY A 55 10.31 2.11 -5.57
C GLY A 55 10.96 0.92 -6.28
N GLU A 56 11.15 1.03 -7.60
CA GLU A 56 11.88 0.02 -8.40
C GLU A 56 13.35 -0.05 -8.01
N LEU A 57 14.02 1.09 -7.78
CA LEU A 57 15.40 1.13 -7.31
C LEU A 57 15.55 0.48 -5.93
N PHE A 58 14.60 0.74 -5.02
CA PHE A 58 14.57 0.10 -3.71
C PHE A 58 14.34 -1.41 -3.82
N TYR A 59 13.47 -1.85 -4.74
CA TYR A 59 13.23 -3.27 -4.98
C TYR A 59 14.47 -3.97 -5.53
N GLN A 60 15.02 -3.46 -6.63
CA GLN A 60 16.19 -4.02 -7.32
C GLN A 60 17.48 -3.96 -6.50
N GLY A 61 17.60 -2.96 -5.62
CA GLY A 61 18.77 -2.79 -4.77
C GLY A 61 18.70 -3.56 -3.45
N PHE A 62 17.50 -3.74 -2.87
CA PHE A 62 17.39 -4.17 -1.47
C PHE A 62 16.22 -5.12 -1.21
N ILE A 63 14.99 -4.75 -1.59
CA ILE A 63 13.79 -5.46 -1.13
C ILE A 63 13.55 -6.78 -1.90
N GLY A 64 13.98 -6.89 -3.16
CA GLY A 64 13.78 -8.10 -3.97
C GLY A 64 14.39 -9.37 -3.38
N GLY A 65 15.44 -9.23 -2.55
CA GLY A 65 16.19 -10.34 -1.96
C GLY A 65 15.68 -10.83 -0.61
N ILE A 66 14.66 -10.18 -0.03
CA ILE A 66 14.13 -10.58 1.27
C ILE A 66 13.30 -11.87 1.16
N ASN A 67 13.08 -12.51 2.33
CA ASN A 67 12.25 -13.71 2.41
C ASN A 67 10.88 -13.47 1.74
N PRO A 68 10.42 -14.35 0.84
CA PRO A 68 9.19 -14.10 0.10
C PRO A 68 7.95 -13.91 0.95
N TYR A 69 7.74 -14.79 1.93
CA TYR A 69 6.60 -14.72 2.83
C TYR A 69 6.62 -13.46 3.70
N LEU A 70 7.82 -12.96 4.04
CA LEU A 70 7.96 -11.69 4.74
C LEU A 70 7.55 -10.51 3.85
N PHE A 71 7.96 -10.51 2.58
CA PHE A 71 7.53 -9.49 1.62
C PHE A 71 6.01 -9.51 1.47
N ASP A 72 5.42 -10.68 1.25
CA ASP A 72 3.98 -10.84 1.05
C ASP A 72 3.17 -10.35 2.27
N PHE A 73 3.66 -10.65 3.48
CA PHE A 73 3.09 -10.16 4.73
C PHE A 73 3.15 -8.63 4.84
N LEU A 74 4.33 -8.04 4.61
CA LEU A 74 4.52 -6.59 4.68
C LEU A 74 3.71 -5.87 3.61
N ASN A 75 3.67 -6.42 2.39
CA ASN A 75 2.95 -5.83 1.28
C ASN A 75 1.44 -5.84 1.53
N ALA A 76 0.89 -6.96 2.02
CA ALA A 76 -0.52 -7.03 2.44
C ALA A 76 -0.84 -6.05 3.58
N LEU A 77 0.08 -5.90 4.55
CA LEU A 77 -0.07 -4.97 5.66
C LEU A 77 -0.10 -3.51 5.18
N VAL A 78 0.82 -3.12 4.30
CA VAL A 78 0.83 -1.78 3.70
C VAL A 78 -0.42 -1.57 2.83
N GLY A 79 -0.87 -2.57 2.09
CA GLY A 79 -2.08 -2.48 1.28
C GLY A 79 -3.35 -2.22 2.09
N VAL A 80 -3.55 -2.91 3.21
CA VAL A 80 -4.71 -2.61 4.07
C VAL A 80 -4.56 -1.24 4.74
N MET A 81 -3.35 -0.85 5.17
CA MET A 81 -3.11 0.50 5.71
C MET A 81 -3.38 1.59 4.68
N PHE A 82 -3.03 1.36 3.42
CA PHE A 82 -3.31 2.24 2.30
C PHE A 82 -4.82 2.44 2.14
N ILE A 83 -5.61 1.37 2.07
CA ILE A 83 -7.07 1.45 1.89
C ILE A 83 -7.72 2.24 3.05
N PHE A 84 -7.32 1.94 4.29
CA PHE A 84 -7.84 2.65 5.46
C PHE A 84 -7.41 4.11 5.50
N SER A 85 -6.14 4.40 5.16
CA SER A 85 -5.63 5.77 5.13
C SER A 85 -6.28 6.59 4.03
N PHE A 86 -6.57 5.98 2.89
CA PHE A 86 -7.34 6.61 1.81
C PHE A 86 -8.75 6.97 2.28
N PHE A 87 -9.45 6.05 2.96
CA PHE A 87 -10.76 6.37 3.57
C PHE A 87 -10.66 7.56 4.53
N ILE A 88 -9.67 7.56 5.41
CA ILE A 88 -9.45 8.64 6.38
C ILE A 88 -9.13 9.96 5.65
N LEU A 89 -8.33 9.92 4.59
CA LEU A 89 -8.01 11.10 3.79
C LEU A 89 -9.27 11.72 3.17
N VAL A 90 -10.17 10.89 2.64
CA VAL A 90 -11.43 11.35 2.04
C VAL A 90 -12.37 11.91 3.13
N PHE A 91 -12.65 11.15 4.18
CA PHE A 91 -13.71 11.47 5.13
C PHE A 91 -13.25 12.23 6.40
N ALA A 92 -11.94 12.39 6.62
CA ALA A 92 -11.34 12.95 7.84
C ALA A 92 -11.82 12.30 9.16
N ARG A 93 -12.17 11.02 9.11
CA ARG A 93 -12.56 10.23 10.26
C ARG A 93 -12.27 8.75 10.01
N VAL A 94 -12.21 7.98 11.09
CA VAL A 94 -12.18 6.52 10.99
C VAL A 94 -13.56 5.95 10.60
N PRO A 95 -13.61 4.78 9.95
CA PRO A 95 -14.85 4.04 9.73
C PRO A 95 -15.58 3.76 11.05
N LYS A 96 -16.91 3.91 11.09
CA LYS A 96 -17.72 3.70 12.30
C LYS A 96 -19.03 2.96 12.05
N SER A 97 -19.55 3.00 10.82
CA SER A 97 -20.86 2.43 10.47
C SER A 97 -20.74 1.33 9.41
N SER A 98 -21.79 0.51 9.26
CA SER A 98 -21.85 -0.51 8.19
C SER A 98 -21.74 0.10 6.79
N LYS A 99 -22.24 1.33 6.59
CA LYS A 99 -22.08 2.05 5.31
C LYS A 99 -20.61 2.39 5.01
N ASP A 100 -19.83 2.73 6.03
CA ASP A 100 -18.39 2.97 5.88
C ASP A 100 -17.66 1.69 5.51
N VAL A 101 -18.07 0.56 6.11
CA VAL A 101 -17.54 -0.76 5.77
C VAL A 101 -17.87 -1.11 4.31
N SER A 102 -19.11 -0.90 3.87
CA SER A 102 -19.48 -1.05 2.46
C SER A 102 -18.65 -0.16 1.55
N MET A 103 -18.32 1.07 1.97
CA MET A 103 -17.46 1.99 1.21
C MET A 103 -16.02 1.48 1.10
N LEU A 104 -15.45 0.90 2.17
CA LEU A 104 -14.13 0.27 2.11
C LEU A 104 -14.11 -0.91 1.12
N PHE A 105 -15.11 -1.79 1.18
CA PHE A 105 -15.21 -2.91 0.23
C PHE A 105 -15.45 -2.43 -1.20
N LEU A 106 -16.26 -1.39 -1.40
CA LEU A 106 -16.45 -0.79 -2.71
C LEU A 106 -15.14 -0.20 -3.25
N THR A 107 -14.35 0.46 -2.39
CA THR A 107 -13.04 1.00 -2.78
C THR A 107 -12.11 -0.14 -3.21
N LEU A 108 -12.05 -1.23 -2.43
CA LEU A 108 -11.27 -2.41 -2.79
C LEU A 108 -11.73 -3.02 -4.12
N LEU A 109 -13.04 -3.16 -4.33
CA LEU A 109 -13.59 -3.65 -5.60
C LEU A 109 -13.20 -2.73 -6.77
N ILE A 110 -13.31 -1.42 -6.62
CA ILE A 110 -12.91 -0.47 -7.67
C ILE A 110 -11.42 -0.62 -7.99
N LEU A 111 -10.56 -0.73 -6.97
CA LEU A 111 -9.13 -0.96 -7.17
C LEU A 111 -8.86 -2.27 -7.94
N MET A 112 -9.59 -3.34 -7.62
CA MET A 112 -9.43 -4.62 -8.29
C MET A 112 -9.93 -4.62 -9.75
N PHE A 113 -11.00 -3.89 -10.07
CA PHE A 113 -11.61 -3.90 -11.40
C PHE A 113 -11.05 -2.85 -12.36
N PHE A 114 -10.62 -1.70 -11.86
CA PHE A 114 -10.23 -0.56 -12.71
C PHE A 114 -8.74 -0.20 -12.66
N SER A 115 -7.99 -0.70 -11.68
CA SER A 115 -6.52 -0.59 -11.67
C SER A 115 -5.91 -1.89 -12.19
N ALA A 116 -4.66 -1.80 -12.65
CA ALA A 116 -3.84 -2.97 -12.90
C ALA A 116 -3.44 -3.61 -11.56
N PHE A 117 -4.42 -4.09 -10.78
CA PHE A 117 -4.25 -4.49 -9.39
C PHE A 117 -3.11 -5.49 -9.17
N GLY A 118 -2.94 -6.46 -10.08
CA GLY A 118 -1.80 -7.37 -10.02
C GLY A 118 -0.44 -6.66 -10.13
N SER A 119 -0.31 -5.69 -11.04
CA SER A 119 0.90 -4.88 -11.17
C SER A 119 1.08 -3.90 -10.01
N ASP A 120 0.00 -3.32 -9.51
CA ASP A 120 0.07 -2.19 -8.57
C ASP A 120 0.09 -2.63 -7.10
N PHE A 121 -0.48 -3.79 -6.77
CA PHE A 121 -0.62 -4.30 -5.40
C PHE A 121 0.10 -5.62 -5.15
N VAL A 122 0.41 -6.42 -6.18
CA VAL A 122 0.98 -7.78 -5.99
C VAL A 122 2.41 -7.86 -6.48
N TRP A 123 2.70 -7.34 -7.67
CA TRP A 123 4.05 -7.31 -8.23
C TRP A 123 4.99 -6.47 -7.36
N GLY A 124 6.17 -6.99 -7.02
CA GLY A 124 7.03 -6.39 -5.99
C GLY A 124 7.55 -5.00 -6.35
N ALA A 125 8.09 -4.85 -7.56
CA ALA A 125 8.57 -3.57 -8.07
C ALA A 125 7.41 -2.56 -8.28
N GLY A 126 6.28 -3.02 -8.80
CA GLY A 126 5.10 -2.18 -9.01
C GLY A 126 4.46 -1.71 -7.71
N SER A 127 4.25 -2.62 -6.75
CA SER A 127 3.70 -2.28 -5.43
C SER A 127 4.52 -1.25 -4.68
N LEU A 128 5.87 -1.33 -4.71
CA LEU A 128 6.72 -0.32 -4.09
C LEU A 128 6.62 1.05 -4.76
N ASN A 129 6.41 1.10 -6.08
CA ASN A 129 6.26 2.35 -6.81
C ASN A 129 4.88 2.98 -6.64
N TYR A 130 3.82 2.18 -6.75
CA TYR A 130 2.45 2.68 -6.80
C TYR A 130 1.79 2.62 -5.43
N MET A 131 1.53 1.44 -4.88
CA MET A 131 0.81 1.30 -3.62
C MET A 131 1.59 1.90 -2.44
N TRP A 132 2.85 1.51 -2.24
CA TRP A 132 3.67 2.06 -1.15
C TRP A 132 3.98 3.54 -1.36
N GLY A 133 4.31 3.93 -2.60
CA GLY A 133 4.54 5.33 -2.95
C GLY A 133 3.35 6.23 -2.63
N LEU A 134 2.15 5.85 -3.09
CA LEU A 134 0.92 6.57 -2.78
C LEU A 134 0.57 6.51 -1.29
N PHE A 135 0.84 5.39 -0.61
CA PHE A 135 0.64 5.29 0.83
C PHE A 135 1.46 6.33 1.59
N VAL A 136 2.76 6.47 1.28
CA VAL A 136 3.63 7.50 1.88
C VAL A 136 3.08 8.90 1.62
N ILE A 137 2.63 9.18 0.40
CA ILE A 137 2.01 10.46 0.05
C ILE A 137 0.75 10.71 0.88
N ILE A 138 -0.14 9.72 1.02
CA ILE A 138 -1.35 9.84 1.82
C ILE A 138 -1.01 10.13 3.28
N ILE A 139 -0.06 9.40 3.87
CA ILE A 139 0.39 9.65 5.25
C ILE A 139 0.89 11.07 5.42
N PHE A 140 1.65 11.59 4.45
CA PHE A 140 2.09 12.99 4.46
C PHE A 140 0.93 13.99 4.38
N LEU A 141 -0.14 13.66 3.63
CA LEU A 141 -1.32 14.52 3.48
C LEU A 141 -2.28 14.50 4.67
N LEU A 142 -2.31 13.42 5.46
CA LEU A 142 -3.25 13.26 6.57
C LEU A 142 -3.19 14.40 7.61
N PRO A 143 -2.03 14.87 8.08
CA PRO A 143 -1.96 16.02 8.99
C PRO A 143 -2.64 17.28 8.44
N PHE A 144 -2.40 17.60 7.16
CA PHE A 144 -3.03 18.74 6.49
C PHE A 144 -4.53 18.55 6.38
N ARG A 145 -4.97 17.34 6.02
CA ARG A 145 -6.40 17.01 5.93
C ARG A 145 -7.14 17.24 7.24
N PHE A 146 -6.53 16.85 8.36
CA PHE A 146 -7.10 17.08 9.69
C PHE A 146 -7.04 18.55 10.12
N TYR A 147 -5.96 19.26 9.78
CA TYR A 147 -5.86 20.70 10.02
C TYR A 147 -7.00 21.45 9.32
N PHE A 148 -7.18 21.22 8.02
CA PHE A 148 -8.24 21.87 7.25
C PHE A 148 -9.65 21.43 7.70
N ALA A 149 -9.85 20.16 8.05
CA ALA A 149 -11.11 19.72 8.64
C ALA A 149 -11.49 20.54 9.89
N ARG A 150 -10.54 20.77 10.81
CA ARG A 150 -10.79 21.57 12.02
C ARG A 150 -11.08 23.02 11.70
N LEU A 151 -10.32 23.59 10.75
CA LEU A 151 -10.47 24.99 10.35
C LEU A 151 -11.86 25.25 9.76
N PHE A 152 -12.30 24.40 8.82
CA PHE A 152 -13.60 24.57 8.15
C PHE A 152 -14.80 24.12 8.99
N MET A 153 -14.61 23.24 9.99
CA MET A 153 -15.67 22.80 10.91
C MET A 153 -15.75 23.63 12.20
N GLY A 154 -15.06 24.78 12.29
CA GLY A 154 -15.22 25.71 13.41
C GLY A 154 -14.69 25.19 14.76
N GLY A 155 -13.58 24.46 14.78
CA GLY A 155 -12.90 24.06 16.03
C GLY A 155 -13.54 22.90 16.80
N GLY A 156 -14.56 22.23 16.25
CA GLY A 156 -15.11 21.01 16.84
C GLY A 156 -14.07 19.87 16.92
N ARG A 157 -14.01 19.17 18.06
CA ARG A 157 -13.08 18.04 18.27
C ARG A 157 -13.28 16.97 17.17
N ILE A 158 -12.22 16.71 16.40
CA ILE A 158 -12.16 15.52 15.54
C ILE A 158 -12.10 14.30 16.45
N LEU A 159 -13.20 13.55 16.53
CA LEU A 159 -13.28 12.27 17.23
C LEU A 159 -12.56 11.19 16.39
N ILE A 160 -11.27 11.04 16.65
CA ILE A 160 -10.46 9.89 16.22
C ILE A 160 -10.93 8.66 17.01
#